data_AF-A0A4Y1Z9X5-F1
#
_entry.id   AF-A0A4Y1Z9X5-F1
#
_cell.length_a   1.000
_cell.length_b   1.000
_cell.length_c   1.000
_cell.angle_alpha   90.00
_cell.angle_beta   90.00
_cell.angle_gamma   90.00
#
_symmetry.space_group_name_H-M   'P 1'
#
loop_
_entity.id
_entity.type
_entity.pdbx_description
1 polymer ?
#
loop_
_entity_poly.entity_id
_entity_poly.type
_entity_poly.pdbx_seq_one_letter_code
_entity_poly.pdbx_strand_id
1 'polypeptide(L)' 'MHSYKFLLFDVDDTLLDFGKTEKLALQRLFTEQNIQLTSEN' A
#
# COMPACT_ATOMS: atom_id res chain seq x y z
N MET A 1 8.30 29.47 17.93
CA MET A 1 7.97 28.19 17.26
C MET A 1 6.60 28.37 16.64
N HIS A 2 6.49 28.45 15.31
CA HIS A 2 5.18 28.55 14.67
C HIS A 2 4.56 27.16 14.61
N SER A 3 3.37 27.01 15.19
CA SER A 3 2.61 25.77 15.15
C SER A 3 1.80 25.76 13.86
N TYR A 4 1.89 24.68 13.09
CA TYR A 4 0.99 24.48 11.96
C TYR A 4 -0.44 24.35 12.48
N LYS A 5 -1.37 25.10 11.88
CA LYS A 5 -2.79 25.09 12.26
C LYS A 5 -3.51 23.82 11.81
N PHE A 6 -3.03 23.21 10.73
CA PHE A 6 -3.55 21.99 10.14
C PHE A 6 -2.39 21.14 9.65
N LEU A 7 -2.52 19.82 9.82
CA LEU A 7 -1.64 18.83 9.23
C LEU A 7 -2.47 17.97 8.29
N LEU A 8 -2.04 17.88 7.05
CA LEU A 8 -2.64 17.02 6.05
C LEU A 8 -1.69 15.85 5.86
N PHE A 9 -2.18 14.65 6.14
CA PHE A 9 -1.43 13.42 5.94
C PHE A 9 -2.02 12.71 4.74
N ASP A 10 -1.12 12.22 3.90
CA ASP A 10 -1.46 11.15 2.97
C ASP A 10 -1.81 9.90 3.77
N VAL A 11 -2.59 9.00 3.17
CA VAL A 11 -3.02 7.78 3.85
C VAL A 11 -2.02 6.67 3.56
N ASP A 12 -1.78 6.40 2.28
CA ASP A 12 -0.98 5.27 1.83
C ASP A 12 0.51 5.55 2.06
N ASP A 13 1.19 4.57 2.66
CA ASP A 13 2.60 4.59 3.05
C ASP A 13 3.04 5.76 3.95
N THR A 14 2.08 6.54 4.45
CA THR A 14 2.28 7.65 5.39
C THR A 14 1.61 7.36 6.74
N LEU A 15 0.31 7.05 6.73
CA LEU A 15 -0.42 6.64 7.94
C LEU A 15 -0.60 5.13 8.03
N LEU A 16 -0.77 4.47 6.88
CA LEU A 16 -0.98 3.03 6.75
C LEU A 16 0.11 2.40 5.91
N ASP A 17 0.44 1.14 6.20
CA ASP A 17 1.37 0.36 5.41
C ASP A 17 0.62 -0.25 4.22
N PHE A 18 0.53 0.54 3.14
CA PHE A 18 -0.20 0.14 1.94
C PHE A 18 0.58 -0.92 1.19
N GLY A 19 1.92 -0.82 1.12
CA GLY A 19 2.77 -1.82 0.48
C GLY A 19 2.56 -3.25 1.01
N LYS A 20 2.37 -3.44 2.32
CA LYS A 20 2.00 -4.77 2.86
C LYS A 20 0.64 -5.27 2.37
N THR A 21 -0.34 -4.36 2.30
CA THR A 21 -1.71 -4.68 1.88
C THR A 21 -1.76 -5.00 0.40
N GLU A 22 -1.08 -4.19 -0.42
CA GLU A 22 -0.96 -4.36 -1.86
C GLU A 22 -0.32 -5.71 -2.21
N LYS A 23 0.80 -6.06 -1.57
CA LYS A 23 1.45 -7.35 -1.80
C LYS A 23 0.52 -8.54 -1.54
N LEU A 24 -0.25 -8.49 -0.44
CA LEU A 24 -1.22 -9.54 -0.12
C LEU A 24 -2.39 -9.56 -1.12
N ALA A 25 -2.88 -8.40 -1.54
CA ALA A 25 -3.95 -8.28 -2.52
C ALA A 25 -3.52 -8.85 -3.89
N LEU A 26 -2.32 -8.50 -4.37
CA LEU A 26 -1.76 -9.04 -5.61
C LEU A 26 -1.58 -10.56 -5.54
N GLN A 27 -1.06 -11.10 -4.43
CA GLN A 27 -0.98 -12.54 -4.22
C GLN A 27 -2.34 -13.24 -4.35
N ARG A 28 -3.38 -12.69 -3.73
CA ARG A 28 -4.74 -13.24 -3.80
C ARG A 28 -5.30 -13.19 -5.21
N LEU A 29 -5.22 -12.02 -5.85
CA LEU A 29 -5.72 -11.82 -7.21
C LEU A 29 -5.08 -12.78 -8.20
N PHE A 30 -3.75 -12.88 -8.20
CA PHE A 30 -3.04 -13.75 -9.14
C PHE A 30 -3.36 -15.23 -8.90
N THR A 31 -3.50 -15.64 -7.64
CA THR A 31 -3.96 -16.99 -7.27
C THR A 31 -5.36 -17.28 -7.83
N GLU A 32 -6.30 -16.35 -7.65
CA GLU A 32 -7.68 -16.50 -8.15
C GLU A 32 -7.76 -16.56 -9.68
N GLN A 33 -6.88 -15.82 -10.37
CA GLN A 33 -6.84 -15.79 -11.84
C GLN A 33 -6.00 -16.93 -12.44
N ASN A 34 -5.38 -17.79 -11.63
CA ASN A 34 -4.41 -18.81 -12.08
C ASN A 34 -3.23 -18.23 -12.88
N ILE A 35 -2.77 -17.04 -12.50
CA ILE A 35 -1.62 -16.35 -13.10
C ILE A 35 -0.44 -16.47 -12.15
N GLN A 36 0.75 -16.77 -12.68
CA GLN A 36 1.98 -16.78 -11.88
C GLN A 36 2.35 -15.34 -11.48
N LEU A 37 2.41 -15.06 -10.18
CA LEU A 37 2.91 -13.79 -9.67
C LEU A 37 4.44 -13.74 -9.81
N THR A 38 4.95 -12.69 -10.44
CA THR A 38 6.38 -12.38 -10.49
C THR A 38 6.74 -11.37 -9.41
N SER A 39 8.03 -11.33 -9.01
CA SER A 39 8.51 -10.25 -8.16
C SER A 39 8.28 -8.90 -8.84
N GLU A 40 7.83 -7.93 -8.06
CA GLU A 40 7.79 -6.53 -8.45
C GLU A 40 9.22 -5.97 -8.46
N ASN A 41 9.58 -5.19 -9.49
CA ASN A 41 10.91 -4.59 -9.67
C ASN A 41 11.00 -3.24 -9.00
#